data_AF-A0A094K4P9-F1
#
_entry.id   AF-A0A094K4P9-F1
#
_cell.length_a   1.000
_cell.length_b   1.000
_cell.length_c   1.000
_cell.angle_alpha   90.00
_cell.angle_beta   90.00
_cell.angle_gamma   90.00
#
_symmetry.space_group_name_H-M   'P 1'
#
loop_
_entity.id
_entity.type
_entity.pdbx_description
1 polymer ?
#
loop_
_entity_poly.entity_id
_entity_poly.type
_entity_poly.pdbx_seq_one_letter_code
_entity_poly.pdbx_strand_id
1 'polypeptide(L)'
;MSSDDYAPGNDALLSVDETRVQLSQRDLSLSIPINFMTVPGVSLTAACFGDRVIGEGELARCFSNLLSVGFRRFELDLYWDAGRSLWSFCPVEMQQMPGDDNGSSSLSQSRTTPATTTNQGSLSFPAGVATSISAQGTNDALPVPGTSEASSVPPAPTPSSEPMHAEGPYTCSPAATLETFGHQLHSYIVDTQNTLAAQVSYYVFNIHAAASPTSPDSPAQAPTNLPVGGELIGGMLSSNLTSYIYSPINLSNNRANLNSSWYTVPERYRPVTDYYSIEIDGNGVWTTDDGWPSESFIEFSSLKRVLFQFGTIDPQMQGVDYTPDASILFPPGYITQPQPSVSLNSTDRLSSGCYLHSPPATPSNTNSSWATYPLTTLPTNTTL
;
A
#
# COMPACT_ATOMS: atom_id res chain seq x y z
N MET A 1 13.71 11.13 14.76
CA MET A 1 12.49 10.70 14.08
C MET A 1 12.30 11.70 12.95
N SER A 2 12.38 11.22 11.71
CA SER A 2 12.05 12.04 10.55
C SER A 2 10.56 12.36 10.60
N SER A 3 10.14 13.39 9.88
CA SER A 3 8.73 13.74 9.67
C SER A 3 7.93 12.58 9.06
N ASP A 4 8.61 11.72 8.30
CA ASP A 4 8.02 10.63 7.51
C ASP A 4 8.01 9.27 8.22
N ASP A 5 8.44 9.22 9.49
CA ASP A 5 8.45 7.97 10.25
C ASP A 5 7.00 7.55 10.62
N TYR A 6 6.79 6.25 10.84
CA TYR A 6 5.54 5.76 11.41
C TYR A 6 5.39 6.25 12.86
N ALA A 7 4.44 7.15 13.08
CA ALA A 7 4.23 7.80 14.37
C ALA A 7 2.73 8.08 14.59
N PRO A 8 1.92 7.07 14.94
CA PRO A 8 0.51 7.26 15.21
C PRO A 8 0.28 8.13 16.44
N GLY A 9 -0.90 8.74 16.52
CA GLY A 9 -1.31 9.55 17.64
C GLY A 9 -1.80 8.76 18.81
N ASN A 10 -1.64 9.35 20.01
CA ASN A 10 -2.13 8.74 21.24
C ASN A 10 -3.64 8.49 21.18
N ASP A 11 -4.37 9.30 20.42
CA ASP A 11 -5.80 9.20 20.14
C ASP A 11 -6.14 8.13 19.08
N ALA A 12 -5.17 7.71 18.28
CA ALA A 12 -5.31 6.61 17.30
C ALA A 12 -4.82 5.26 17.83
N LEU A 13 -4.33 5.22 19.08
CA LEU A 13 -3.97 3.96 19.73
C LEU A 13 -5.23 3.25 20.22
N LEU A 14 -5.37 1.99 19.82
CA LEU A 14 -6.45 1.15 20.29
C LEU A 14 -6.36 0.93 21.80
N SER A 15 -7.52 0.93 22.46
CA SER A 15 -7.61 0.45 23.83
C SER A 15 -7.24 -1.03 23.93
N VAL A 16 -7.03 -1.52 25.16
CA VAL A 16 -6.71 -2.94 25.40
C VAL A 16 -7.81 -3.86 24.87
N ASP A 17 -9.08 -3.47 25.02
CA ASP A 17 -10.20 -4.30 24.58
C ASP A 17 -10.36 -4.28 23.05
N GLU A 18 -10.16 -3.14 22.40
CA GLU A 18 -10.14 -3.06 20.94
C GLU A 18 -8.98 -3.85 20.34
N THR A 19 -7.80 -3.79 20.97
CA THR A 19 -6.64 -4.59 20.57
C THR A 19 -6.95 -6.10 20.67
N ARG A 20 -7.63 -6.54 21.74
CA ARG A 20 -8.05 -7.95 21.88
C ARG A 20 -9.02 -8.36 20.78
N VAL A 21 -9.98 -7.50 20.44
CA VAL A 21 -10.92 -7.77 19.33
C VAL A 21 -10.17 -7.91 18.01
N GLN A 22 -9.26 -6.98 17.72
CA GLN A 22 -8.46 -7.01 16.49
C GLN A 22 -7.60 -8.27 16.38
N LEU A 23 -6.89 -8.64 17.46
CA LEU A 23 -6.07 -9.85 17.49
C LEU A 23 -6.92 -11.13 17.39
N SER A 24 -8.10 -11.14 18.00
CA SER A 24 -9.03 -12.27 17.87
C SER A 24 -9.51 -12.44 16.43
N GLN A 25 -9.82 -11.33 15.74
CA GLN A 25 -10.19 -11.38 14.32
C GLN A 25 -9.04 -11.87 13.45
N ARG A 26 -7.82 -11.37 13.68
CA ARG A 26 -6.61 -11.84 13.01
C ARG A 26 -6.41 -13.35 13.18
N ASP A 27 -6.50 -13.84 14.42
CA ASP A 27 -6.26 -15.26 14.73
C ASP A 27 -7.30 -16.17 14.05
N LEU A 28 -8.53 -15.70 13.88
CA LEU A 28 -9.58 -16.40 13.13
C LEU A 28 -9.37 -16.36 11.61
N SER A 29 -8.71 -15.33 11.08
CA SER A 29 -8.50 -15.15 9.63
C SER A 29 -7.21 -15.77 9.11
N LEU A 30 -6.30 -16.22 9.97
CA LEU A 30 -4.95 -16.65 9.59
C LEU A 30 -4.89 -17.66 8.42
N SER A 31 -5.82 -18.63 8.38
CA SER A 31 -5.89 -19.68 7.35
C SER A 31 -6.87 -19.36 6.22
N ILE A 32 -7.63 -18.27 6.33
CA ILE A 32 -8.51 -17.80 5.26
C ILE A 32 -7.59 -17.23 4.16
N PRO A 33 -7.77 -17.64 2.88
CA PRO A 33 -6.99 -17.05 1.81
C PRO A 33 -7.22 -15.54 1.71
N ILE A 34 -6.17 -14.79 1.37
CA ILE A 34 -6.19 -13.33 1.47
C ILE A 34 -7.24 -12.63 0.59
N ASN A 35 -7.65 -13.26 -0.51
CA ASN A 35 -8.73 -12.80 -1.38
C ASN A 35 -10.14 -13.01 -0.80
N PHE A 36 -10.27 -13.76 0.30
CA PHE A 36 -11.51 -14.00 1.03
C PHE A 36 -11.59 -13.27 2.39
N MET A 37 -10.53 -12.56 2.78
CA MET A 37 -10.53 -11.78 4.01
C MET A 37 -11.27 -10.46 3.82
N THR A 38 -12.21 -10.17 4.72
CA THR A 38 -12.88 -8.86 4.79
C THR A 38 -12.08 -7.98 5.73
N VAL A 39 -11.42 -6.96 5.19
CA VAL A 39 -10.62 -6.00 5.96
C VAL A 39 -11.12 -4.57 5.73
N PRO A 40 -11.02 -3.68 6.73
CA PRO A 40 -11.39 -2.28 6.54
C PRO A 40 -10.46 -1.60 5.52
N GLY A 41 -11.09 -0.89 4.59
CA GLY A 41 -10.42 -0.11 3.56
C GLY A 41 -10.82 1.36 3.59
N VAL A 42 -9.94 2.23 3.09
CA VAL A 42 -10.12 3.68 3.13
C VAL A 42 -9.52 4.34 1.88
N SER A 43 -10.20 5.39 1.37
CA SER A 43 -9.60 6.32 0.42
C SER A 43 -8.75 7.32 1.18
N LEU A 44 -7.45 7.35 0.89
CA LEU A 44 -6.50 8.21 1.58
C LEU A 44 -6.82 9.69 1.31
N THR A 45 -7.20 10.02 0.08
CA THR A 45 -7.64 11.37 -0.30
C THR A 45 -8.84 11.83 0.52
N ALA A 46 -9.85 10.98 0.66
CA ALA A 46 -11.05 11.32 1.42
C ALA A 46 -10.77 11.44 2.94
N ALA A 47 -9.91 10.56 3.48
CA ALA A 47 -9.64 10.49 4.91
C ALA A 47 -8.62 11.53 5.39
N CYS A 48 -7.57 11.77 4.61
CA CYS A 48 -6.44 12.60 5.01
C CYS A 48 -6.45 14.00 4.38
N PHE A 49 -7.09 14.16 3.22
CA PHE A 49 -7.03 15.40 2.43
C PHE A 49 -8.41 16.05 2.21
N GLY A 50 -9.38 15.76 3.08
CA GLY A 50 -10.76 16.28 2.98
C GLY A 50 -10.84 17.81 2.94
N ASP A 51 -9.93 18.49 3.65
CA ASP A 51 -9.85 19.96 3.69
C ASP A 51 -8.98 20.56 2.57
N ARG A 52 -8.55 19.72 1.60
CA ARG A 52 -7.67 20.09 0.48
C ARG A 52 -6.27 20.56 0.89
N VAL A 53 -5.87 20.19 2.11
CA VAL A 53 -4.53 20.39 2.66
C VAL A 53 -3.76 19.08 2.51
N ILE A 54 -2.73 19.09 1.68
CA ILE A 54 -1.93 17.92 1.28
C ILE A 54 -0.50 18.19 1.72
N GLY A 55 -0.26 18.11 3.02
CA GLY A 55 1.07 18.27 3.60
C GLY A 55 1.73 16.94 3.90
N GLU A 56 3.06 16.96 3.94
CA GLU A 56 3.89 15.79 4.26
C GLU A 56 3.60 15.26 5.67
N GLY A 57 3.61 16.15 6.67
CA GLY A 57 3.33 15.80 8.07
C GLY A 57 1.88 15.37 8.30
N GLU A 58 0.92 15.98 7.59
CA GLU A 58 -0.49 15.63 7.64
C GLU A 58 -0.75 14.24 7.03
N LEU A 59 -0.16 13.97 5.86
CA LEU A 59 -0.15 12.63 5.26
C LEU A 59 0.47 11.63 6.25
N ALA A 60 1.64 11.96 6.78
CA ALA A 60 2.38 11.08 7.64
C ALA A 60 1.57 10.69 8.89
N ARG A 61 0.99 11.70 9.55
CA ARG A 61 0.19 11.50 10.75
C ARG A 61 -1.10 10.74 10.46
N CYS A 62 -1.83 11.13 9.43
CA CYS A 62 -3.11 10.51 9.09
C CYS A 62 -2.94 9.05 8.68
N PHE A 63 -1.96 8.74 7.81
CA PHE A 63 -1.69 7.36 7.40
C PHE A 63 -1.25 6.48 8.57
N SER A 64 -0.34 6.99 9.42
CA SER A 64 0.05 6.28 10.65
C SER A 64 -1.14 6.00 11.57
N ASN A 65 -2.03 6.98 11.75
CA ASN A 65 -3.25 6.80 12.51
C ASN A 65 -4.11 5.68 11.92
N LEU A 66 -4.42 5.72 10.62
CA LEU A 66 -5.23 4.72 9.93
C LEU A 66 -4.67 3.31 10.09
N LEU A 67 -3.35 3.14 9.94
CA LEU A 67 -2.66 1.87 10.18
C LEU A 67 -2.83 1.38 11.63
N SER A 68 -2.67 2.29 12.60
CA SER A 68 -2.81 1.98 14.04
C SER A 68 -4.22 1.53 14.41
N VAL A 69 -5.26 2.15 13.83
CA VAL A 69 -6.66 1.72 14.08
C VAL A 69 -7.02 0.41 13.37
N GLY A 70 -6.17 -0.08 12.47
CA GLY A 70 -6.33 -1.37 11.81
C GLY A 70 -6.84 -1.33 10.37
N PHE A 71 -6.81 -0.17 9.70
CA PHE A 71 -7.02 -0.14 8.25
C PHE A 71 -5.90 -0.92 7.55
N ARG A 72 -6.31 -1.82 6.65
CA ARG A 72 -5.36 -2.67 5.91
C ARG A 72 -5.42 -2.43 4.41
N ARG A 73 -6.45 -1.75 3.92
CA ARG A 73 -6.60 -1.44 2.51
C ARG A 73 -6.65 0.06 2.30
N PHE A 74 -5.84 0.54 1.37
CA PHE A 74 -5.70 1.95 1.06
C PHE A 74 -5.90 2.17 -0.42
N GLU A 75 -6.80 3.08 -0.77
CA GLU A 75 -6.97 3.58 -2.13
C GLU A 75 -6.33 4.97 -2.19
N LEU A 76 -5.35 5.13 -3.07
CA LEU A 76 -4.50 6.31 -3.16
C LEU A 76 -4.65 6.92 -4.54
N ASP A 77 -4.90 8.23 -4.59
CA ASP A 77 -4.89 8.97 -5.84
C ASP A 77 -3.50 9.58 -6.02
N LEU A 78 -2.79 9.10 -7.04
CA LEU A 78 -1.44 9.56 -7.40
C LEU A 78 -1.50 10.37 -8.69
N TYR A 79 -0.89 11.53 -8.65
CA TYR A 79 -0.84 12.49 -9.75
C TYR A 79 0.59 12.59 -10.27
N TRP A 80 0.74 12.35 -11.57
CA TRP A 80 2.01 12.61 -12.24
C TRP A 80 2.21 14.12 -12.39
N ASP A 81 3.19 14.66 -11.68
CA ASP A 81 3.63 16.04 -11.80
C ASP A 81 4.67 16.12 -12.92
N ALA A 82 4.22 16.53 -14.11
CA ALA A 82 5.06 16.58 -15.31
C ALA A 82 6.22 17.58 -15.14
N GLY A 83 5.97 18.70 -14.45
CA GLY A 83 6.95 19.74 -14.19
C GLY A 83 8.11 19.29 -13.30
N ARG A 84 7.85 18.38 -12.37
CA ARG A 84 8.87 17.82 -11.47
C ARG A 84 9.30 16.39 -11.80
N SER A 85 8.66 15.75 -12.79
CA SER A 85 8.89 14.35 -13.17
C SER A 85 8.79 13.37 -11.99
N LEU A 86 7.76 13.51 -11.16
CA LEU A 86 7.54 12.65 -10.00
C LEU A 86 6.06 12.37 -9.73
N TRP A 87 5.80 11.33 -8.93
CA TRP A 87 4.46 11.03 -8.43
C TRP A 87 4.19 11.78 -7.13
N SER A 88 3.13 12.58 -7.12
CA SER A 88 2.69 13.34 -5.95
C SER A 88 1.25 13.04 -5.57
N PHE A 89 0.88 13.42 -4.35
CA PHE A 89 -0.51 13.43 -3.91
C PHE A 89 -1.24 14.73 -4.26
N CYS A 90 -0.54 15.73 -4.79
CA CYS A 90 -1.14 17.02 -5.16
C CYS A 90 -1.84 16.91 -6.53
N PRO A 91 -3.13 17.28 -6.65
CA PRO A 91 -3.85 17.22 -7.92
C PRO A 91 -3.39 18.24 -8.98
N VAL A 92 -2.52 19.18 -8.60
CA VAL A 92 -2.03 20.27 -9.43
C VAL A 92 -0.52 20.18 -9.50
N GLU A 93 0.07 20.43 -10.67
CA GLU A 93 1.52 20.50 -10.84
C GLU A 93 2.07 21.61 -9.94
N MET A 94 3.17 21.35 -9.26
CA MET A 94 3.82 22.37 -8.46
C MET A 94 4.90 23.07 -9.27
N GLN A 95 5.01 24.39 -9.11
CA GLN A 95 6.08 25.13 -9.76
C GLN A 95 7.44 24.63 -9.26
N GLN A 96 8.37 24.36 -10.18
CA GLN A 96 9.76 24.10 -9.81
C GLN A 96 10.27 25.29 -9.00
N MET A 97 10.72 25.01 -7.78
CA MET A 97 11.33 26.02 -6.92
C MET A 97 12.53 26.63 -7.66
N PRO A 98 12.63 27.97 -7.78
CA PRO A 98 13.82 28.62 -8.32
C PRO A 98 14.95 28.47 -7.30
N GLY A 99 15.64 27.33 -7.36
CA GLY A 99 16.74 26.96 -6.47
C GLY A 99 17.80 26.06 -7.12
N ASP A 100 17.44 25.32 -8.18
CA ASP A 100 18.38 24.44 -8.89
C ASP A 100 18.88 25.00 -10.23
N ASP A 101 18.38 26.17 -10.66
CA ASP A 101 18.98 26.91 -11.76
C ASP A 101 20.20 27.71 -11.27
N ASN A 102 21.36 27.05 -11.26
CA ASN A 102 22.65 27.73 -11.14
C ASN A 102 22.96 28.53 -12.42
N GLY A 103 22.16 29.55 -12.69
CA GLY A 103 22.37 30.57 -13.69
C GLY A 103 23.14 31.75 -13.11
N SER A 104 24.47 31.68 -13.09
CA SER A 104 25.31 32.88 -13.09
C SER A 104 26.63 32.68 -13.81
N SER A 105 26.69 33.33 -14.97
CA SER A 105 27.83 34.05 -15.55
C SER A 105 29.23 33.40 -15.47
N SER A 106 29.73 33.09 -16.67
CA SER A 106 31.13 32.87 -17.04
C SER A 106 32.16 33.66 -16.21
N LEU A 107 33.11 32.96 -15.59
CA LEU A 107 34.51 33.37 -15.50
C LEU A 107 35.39 32.11 -15.40
N SER A 108 36.29 31.97 -16.37
CA SER A 108 37.16 30.83 -16.61
C SER A 108 38.19 30.65 -15.49
N GLN A 109 38.29 29.45 -14.92
CA GLN A 109 39.58 28.92 -14.46
C GLN A 109 39.58 27.40 -14.46
N SER A 110 40.45 26.88 -15.32
CA SER A 110 40.69 25.47 -15.61
C SER A 110 41.35 24.74 -14.45
N ARG A 111 40.78 23.60 -14.05
CA ARG A 111 41.53 22.54 -13.38
C ARG A 111 41.06 21.17 -13.88
N THR A 112 42.04 20.41 -14.36
CA THR A 112 41.90 19.16 -15.09
C THR A 112 41.83 17.94 -14.18
N THR A 113 40.91 17.03 -14.54
CA THR A 113 40.88 15.53 -14.42
C THR A 113 40.70 14.86 -13.05
N PRO A 114 40.18 13.60 -12.98
CA PRO A 114 39.58 12.73 -14.02
C PRO A 114 38.16 12.20 -13.69
N ALA A 115 37.57 11.53 -14.69
CA ALA A 115 36.21 10.99 -14.73
C ALA A 115 35.96 9.75 -13.88
N THR A 116 34.78 9.68 -13.25
CA THR A 116 33.98 8.45 -13.14
C THR A 116 32.48 8.79 -13.07
N THR A 117 31.70 7.85 -13.58
CA THR A 117 30.29 7.80 -14.00
C THR A 117 29.19 7.93 -12.94
N THR A 118 28.06 8.51 -13.38
CA THR A 118 26.64 8.30 -13.01
C THR A 118 26.20 8.45 -11.55
N ASN A 119 25.62 9.61 -11.23
CA ASN A 119 24.70 9.78 -10.10
C ASN A 119 23.25 9.62 -10.61
N GLN A 120 22.65 8.46 -10.32
CA GLN A 120 21.19 8.31 -10.17
C GLN A 120 20.86 8.61 -8.70
N GLY A 121 19.73 9.27 -8.44
CA GLY A 121 19.22 9.49 -7.08
C GLY A 121 19.04 8.15 -6.37
N SER A 122 19.97 7.81 -5.49
CA SER A 122 19.94 6.58 -4.70
C SER A 122 19.39 6.91 -3.32
N LEU A 123 18.16 6.47 -3.08
CA LEU A 123 17.62 6.24 -1.75
C LEU A 123 18.62 5.41 -0.93
N SER A 124 19.03 5.91 0.24
CA SER A 124 20.02 5.25 1.11
C SER A 124 19.44 5.07 2.51
N PHE A 125 19.25 3.82 2.94
CA PHE A 125 18.74 3.45 4.27
C PHE A 125 19.61 2.37 4.92
N PRO A 126 19.70 2.33 6.27
CA PRO A 126 20.44 1.28 6.97
C PRO A 126 19.74 -0.08 6.84
N ALA A 127 20.50 -1.11 6.45
CA ALA A 127 20.01 -2.47 6.32
C ALA A 127 19.60 -3.07 7.67
N GLY A 128 18.40 -3.66 7.74
CA GLY A 128 17.92 -4.43 8.89
C GLY A 128 18.71 -5.73 9.05
N VAL A 129 19.26 -5.94 10.25
CA VAL A 129 20.01 -7.17 10.59
C VAL A 129 19.02 -8.30 10.88
N ALA A 130 19.01 -9.32 10.04
CA ALA A 130 18.31 -10.58 10.31
C ALA A 130 18.97 -11.29 11.50
N THR A 131 18.29 -11.35 12.65
CA THR A 131 18.73 -12.13 13.80
C THR A 131 18.14 -13.54 13.71
N SER A 132 19.01 -14.52 13.53
CA SER A 132 18.65 -15.94 13.60
C SER A 132 18.34 -16.33 15.05
N ILE A 133 17.13 -16.83 15.29
CA ILE A 133 16.73 -17.32 16.62
C ILE A 133 16.88 -18.84 16.64
N SER A 134 17.85 -19.33 17.40
CA SER A 134 18.02 -20.75 17.71
C SER A 134 16.93 -21.20 18.68
N ALA A 135 16.18 -22.24 18.31
CA ALA A 135 15.13 -22.82 19.13
C ALA A 135 15.72 -23.49 20.39
N GLN A 136 15.28 -23.07 21.58
CA GLN A 136 15.42 -23.84 22.80
C GLN A 136 14.15 -23.67 23.64
N GLY A 137 13.39 -24.77 23.77
CA GLY A 137 12.12 -24.78 24.47
C GLY A 137 12.29 -24.85 25.98
N THR A 138 11.59 -23.95 26.68
CA THR A 138 11.14 -24.14 28.06
C THR A 138 9.80 -23.43 28.23
N ASN A 139 8.83 -24.13 28.81
CA ASN A 139 7.53 -23.61 29.19
C ASN A 139 7.71 -22.60 30.33
N ASP A 140 7.65 -21.31 30.05
CA ASP A 140 7.48 -20.27 31.08
C ASP A 140 6.55 -19.18 30.56
N ALA A 141 5.50 -18.93 31.33
CA ALA A 141 4.54 -17.87 31.10
C ALA A 141 5.24 -16.51 31.23
N LEU A 142 5.09 -15.66 30.21
CA LEU A 142 5.61 -14.30 30.19
C LEU A 142 4.99 -13.46 31.32
N PRO A 143 5.77 -12.68 32.09
CA PRO A 143 5.24 -11.79 33.11
C PRO A 143 4.62 -10.55 32.46
N VAL A 144 3.39 -10.24 32.86
CA VAL A 144 2.67 -8.98 32.56
C VAL A 144 3.19 -7.88 33.50
N PRO A 145 3.79 -6.78 33.00
CA PRO A 145 4.04 -5.62 33.84
C PRO A 145 2.74 -4.82 34.01
N GLY A 146 2.29 -4.71 35.27
CA GLY A 146 1.19 -3.86 35.67
C GLY A 146 1.56 -2.38 35.68
N THR A 147 0.57 -1.56 35.33
CA THR A 147 0.36 -0.13 35.59
C THR A 147 1.35 0.56 36.53
N SER A 148 2.04 1.57 35.99
CA SER A 148 2.58 2.71 36.73
C SER A 148 2.34 4.01 35.95
N GLU A 149 2.20 5.08 36.74
CA GLU A 149 1.52 6.34 36.45
C GLU A 149 2.16 7.22 35.36
N ALA A 150 1.32 8.11 34.82
CA ALA A 150 1.61 9.06 33.76
C ALA A 150 2.87 9.90 34.01
N SER A 151 3.88 9.73 33.15
CA SER A 151 4.90 10.75 32.90
C SER A 151 4.51 11.56 31.68
N SER A 152 4.23 12.85 31.90
CA SER A 152 4.06 13.85 30.86
C SER A 152 5.40 14.08 30.14
N VAL A 153 5.60 13.38 29.03
CA VAL A 153 6.68 13.68 28.09
C VAL A 153 6.24 14.90 27.27
N PRO A 154 7.07 15.96 27.13
CA PRO A 154 6.72 17.11 26.30
C PRO A 154 6.50 16.69 24.85
N PRO A 155 5.65 17.41 24.08
CA PRO A 155 5.41 17.08 22.68
C PRO A 155 6.75 17.04 21.93
N ALA A 156 6.94 15.96 21.16
CA ALA A 156 8.06 15.85 20.24
C ALA A 156 8.09 17.10 19.35
N PRO A 157 9.28 17.65 19.04
CA PRO A 157 9.38 18.81 18.17
C PRO A 157 8.68 18.49 16.85
N THR A 158 7.75 19.35 16.45
CA THR A 158 7.14 19.33 15.13
C THR A 158 8.29 19.28 14.11
N PRO A 159 8.33 18.28 13.21
CA PRO A 159 9.31 18.28 12.15
C PRO A 159 9.20 19.60 11.39
N SER A 160 10.34 20.14 10.96
CA SER A 160 10.39 21.37 10.16
C SER A 160 9.57 21.17 8.89
N SER A 161 8.27 21.49 8.95
CA SER A 161 7.34 21.34 7.84
C SER A 161 7.87 22.18 6.69
N GLU A 162 8.19 21.52 5.57
CA GLU A 162 8.51 22.19 4.33
C GLU A 162 7.40 23.21 3.98
N PRO A 163 7.72 24.39 3.43
CA PRO A 163 6.71 25.38 3.10
C PRO A 163 5.58 24.79 2.24
N MET A 164 4.35 24.98 2.68
CA MET A 164 3.17 24.63 1.90
C MET A 164 2.88 25.70 0.85
N HIS A 165 2.41 25.28 -0.32
CA HIS A 165 2.14 26.14 -1.46
C HIS A 165 0.66 26.09 -1.82
N ALA A 166 0.09 27.26 -2.12
CA ALA A 166 -1.29 27.34 -2.59
C ALA A 166 -1.34 27.09 -4.11
N GLU A 167 -1.93 25.97 -4.49
CA GLU A 167 -2.06 25.52 -5.88
C GLU A 167 -3.55 25.48 -6.25
N GLY A 168 -4.09 26.65 -6.59
CA GLY A 168 -5.52 26.83 -6.84
C GLY A 168 -6.36 26.58 -5.58
N PRO A 169 -7.29 25.61 -5.59
CA PRO A 169 -8.11 25.27 -4.42
C PRO A 169 -7.39 24.35 -3.43
N TYR A 170 -6.16 23.91 -3.71
CA TYR A 170 -5.38 23.00 -2.87
C TYR A 170 -4.24 23.75 -2.17
N THR A 171 -3.84 23.25 -1.01
CA THR A 171 -2.60 23.66 -0.35
C THR A 171 -1.69 22.44 -0.24
N CYS A 172 -0.60 22.40 -1.00
CA CYS A 172 0.24 21.23 -1.17
C CYS A 172 1.65 21.45 -0.63
N SER A 173 2.24 20.41 -0.02
CA SER A 173 3.67 20.34 0.26
C SER A 173 4.43 19.71 -0.93
N PRO A 174 5.59 20.24 -1.34
CA PRO A 174 6.43 19.61 -2.35
C PRO A 174 6.82 18.17 -2.01
N ALA A 175 7.03 17.88 -0.72
CA ALA A 175 7.36 16.56 -0.19
C ALA A 175 6.17 15.59 -0.01
N ALA A 176 4.92 15.98 -0.30
CA ALA A 176 3.80 15.05 -0.30
C ALA A 176 3.82 14.14 -1.56
N THR A 177 4.79 13.22 -1.60
CA THR A 177 5.11 12.38 -2.75
C THR A 177 4.98 10.88 -2.48
N LEU A 178 4.99 10.08 -3.54
CA LEU A 178 5.02 8.61 -3.43
C LEU A 178 6.28 8.11 -2.69
N GLU A 179 7.40 8.83 -2.82
CA GLU A 179 8.66 8.50 -2.13
C GLU A 179 8.48 8.58 -0.61
N THR A 180 7.95 9.71 -0.12
CA THR A 180 7.61 9.93 1.28
C THR A 180 6.66 8.86 1.82
N PHE A 181 5.59 8.56 1.07
CA PHE A 181 4.68 7.47 1.41
C PHE A 181 5.41 6.11 1.50
N GLY A 182 6.32 5.83 0.56
CA GLY A 182 7.13 4.62 0.55
C GLY A 182 8.03 4.51 1.78
N HIS A 183 8.65 5.62 2.21
CA HIS A 183 9.44 5.67 3.45
C HIS A 183 8.61 5.39 4.67
N GLN A 184 7.43 5.99 4.75
CA GLN A 184 6.54 5.78 5.88
C GLN A 184 6.03 4.34 5.96
N LEU A 185 5.62 3.78 4.82
CA LEU A 185 5.21 2.37 4.75
C LEU A 185 6.35 1.43 5.16
N HIS A 186 7.58 1.72 4.71
CA HIS A 186 8.76 0.96 5.12
C HIS A 186 9.01 1.07 6.63
N SER A 187 8.92 2.27 7.22
CA SER A 187 9.05 2.50 8.66
C SER A 187 8.00 1.70 9.44
N TYR A 188 6.73 1.75 9.04
CA TYR A 188 5.66 0.96 9.65
C TYR A 188 5.96 -0.54 9.63
N ILE A 189 6.40 -1.06 8.47
CA ILE A 189 6.73 -2.48 8.34
C ILE A 189 7.89 -2.85 9.26
N VAL A 190 8.96 -2.05 9.28
CA VAL A 190 10.14 -2.32 10.10
C VAL A 190 9.81 -2.29 11.60
N ASP A 191 8.97 -1.36 12.03
CA ASP A 191 8.58 -1.20 13.43
C ASP A 191 7.64 -2.31 13.91
N THR A 192 6.82 -2.85 13.00
CA THR A 192 5.80 -3.84 13.36
C THR A 192 6.15 -5.28 13.01
N GLN A 193 7.14 -5.53 12.14
CA GLN A 193 7.41 -6.85 11.53
C GLN A 193 7.57 -8.04 12.49
N ASN A 194 7.98 -7.78 13.74
CA ASN A 194 8.22 -8.77 14.79
C ASN A 194 7.27 -8.61 15.99
N THR A 195 6.19 -7.84 15.81
CA THR A 195 5.17 -7.58 16.82
C THR A 195 3.86 -8.25 16.43
N LEU A 196 2.88 -8.23 17.34
CA LEU A 196 1.52 -8.69 17.03
C LEU A 196 0.76 -7.77 16.06
N ALA A 197 1.28 -6.57 15.78
CA ALA A 197 0.71 -5.62 14.83
C ALA A 197 1.15 -5.86 13.37
N ALA A 198 2.06 -6.82 13.13
CA ALA A 198 2.37 -7.26 11.78
C ALA A 198 1.11 -7.80 11.11
N GLN A 199 0.75 -7.22 9.97
CA GLN A 199 -0.42 -7.60 9.18
C GLN A 199 -0.16 -7.40 7.68
N VAL A 200 -0.83 -8.16 6.82
CA VAL A 200 -0.82 -7.92 5.38
C VAL A 200 -1.69 -6.72 5.04
N SER A 201 -1.15 -5.79 4.24
CA SER A 201 -1.87 -4.62 3.74
C SER A 201 -1.89 -4.52 2.21
N TYR A 202 -2.88 -3.83 1.69
CA TYR A 202 -3.22 -3.73 0.27
C TYR A 202 -3.29 -2.26 -0.14
N TYR A 203 -2.61 -1.90 -1.21
CA TYR A 203 -2.57 -0.52 -1.69
C TYR A 203 -2.96 -0.48 -3.16
N VAL A 204 -3.93 0.37 -3.47
CA VAL A 204 -4.52 0.52 -4.80
C VAL A 204 -4.20 1.92 -5.28
N PHE A 205 -3.43 2.04 -6.35
CA PHE A 205 -3.01 3.33 -6.90
C PHE A 205 -3.90 3.73 -8.06
N ASN A 206 -4.77 4.70 -7.85
CA ASN A 206 -5.49 5.40 -8.91
C ASN A 206 -4.54 6.41 -9.55
N ILE A 207 -4.45 6.37 -10.87
CA ILE A 207 -3.43 7.07 -11.64
C ILE A 207 -4.05 8.24 -12.39
N HIS A 208 -3.54 9.43 -12.10
CA HIS A 208 -4.02 10.69 -12.62
C HIS A 208 -2.89 11.51 -13.24
N ALA A 209 -3.24 12.37 -14.18
CA ALA A 209 -2.37 13.48 -14.58
C ALA A 209 -2.64 14.67 -13.66
N ALA A 210 -1.60 15.38 -13.22
CA ALA A 210 -1.79 16.62 -12.47
C ALA A 210 -2.34 17.73 -13.37
N ALA A 211 -3.22 18.59 -12.83
CA ALA A 211 -3.74 19.74 -13.54
C ALA A 211 -2.68 20.85 -13.65
N SER A 212 -2.78 21.69 -14.68
CA SER A 212 -1.85 22.80 -14.87
C SER A 212 -1.99 23.83 -13.74
N PRO A 213 -0.89 24.45 -13.27
CA PRO A 213 -0.95 25.51 -12.25
C PRO A 213 -1.73 26.74 -12.75
N THR A 214 -1.81 26.93 -14.06
CA THR A 214 -2.54 28.04 -14.70
C THR A 214 -4.04 27.80 -14.82
N SER A 215 -4.51 26.57 -14.59
CA SER A 215 -5.93 26.18 -14.69
C SER A 215 -6.22 24.99 -13.76
N PRO A 216 -6.06 25.15 -12.43
CA PRO A 216 -6.09 24.06 -11.46
C PRO A 216 -7.46 23.39 -11.32
N ASP A 217 -8.53 24.09 -11.66
CA ASP A 217 -9.91 23.56 -11.64
C ASP A 217 -10.33 22.88 -12.95
N SER A 218 -9.49 22.92 -13.98
CA SER A 218 -9.80 22.30 -15.28
C SER A 218 -9.36 20.84 -15.30
N PRO A 219 -10.02 19.96 -16.08
CA PRO A 219 -9.54 18.60 -16.28
C PRO A 219 -8.07 18.60 -16.73
N ALA A 220 -7.25 17.75 -16.12
CA ALA A 220 -5.85 17.63 -16.46
C ALA A 220 -5.67 17.32 -17.96
N GLN A 221 -4.63 17.89 -18.56
CA GLN A 221 -4.24 17.57 -19.93
C GLN A 221 -3.30 16.38 -19.93
N ALA A 222 -3.10 15.74 -21.09
CA ALA A 222 -2.08 14.71 -21.22
C ALA A 222 -0.69 15.32 -20.96
N PRO A 223 0.11 14.76 -20.04
CA PRO A 223 1.45 15.26 -19.74
C PRO A 223 2.36 15.27 -20.97
N THR A 224 3.27 16.24 -21.03
CA THR A 224 4.26 16.34 -22.11
C THR A 224 5.38 15.32 -21.98
N ASN A 225 5.75 14.99 -20.74
CA ASN A 225 6.63 13.89 -20.34
C ASN A 225 5.83 12.86 -19.55
N LEU A 226 6.04 11.60 -19.89
CA LEU A 226 5.45 10.46 -19.19
C LEU A 226 6.53 9.78 -18.34
N PRO A 227 6.15 9.16 -17.20
CA PRO A 227 7.08 8.42 -16.35
C PRO A 227 7.73 7.28 -17.13
N VAL A 228 9.04 7.13 -16.98
CA VAL A 228 9.81 6.06 -17.63
C VAL A 228 10.78 5.37 -16.66
N GLY A 229 11.02 4.09 -16.89
CA GLY A 229 12.04 3.33 -16.16
C GLY A 229 11.82 3.34 -14.64
N GLY A 230 12.77 3.92 -13.89
CA GLY A 230 12.71 3.98 -12.42
C GLY A 230 11.66 4.94 -11.86
N GLU A 231 11.06 5.81 -12.69
CA GLU A 231 9.97 6.71 -12.32
C GLU A 231 8.62 5.99 -12.28
N LEU A 232 8.55 4.74 -12.74
CA LEU A 232 7.36 3.91 -12.61
C LEU A 232 7.12 3.54 -11.14
N ILE A 233 5.85 3.38 -10.77
CA ILE A 233 5.41 3.20 -9.39
C ILE A 233 6.04 1.93 -8.78
N GLY A 234 6.08 0.84 -9.54
CA GLY A 234 6.72 -0.40 -9.10
C GLY A 234 8.22 -0.22 -8.88
N GLY A 235 8.90 0.48 -9.79
CA GLY A 235 10.31 0.84 -9.64
C GLY A 235 10.59 1.59 -8.34
N MET A 236 9.80 2.64 -8.06
CA MET A 236 9.93 3.46 -6.84
C MET A 236 9.68 2.64 -5.57
N LEU A 237 8.58 1.86 -5.53
CA LEU A 237 8.22 1.07 -4.35
C LEU A 237 9.21 -0.07 -4.09
N SER A 238 9.67 -0.74 -5.15
CA SER A 238 10.56 -1.90 -5.02
C SER A 238 11.95 -1.52 -4.48
N SER A 239 12.42 -0.28 -4.64
CA SER A 239 13.73 0.15 -4.14
C SER A 239 13.98 -0.23 -2.67
N ASN A 240 12.96 -0.12 -1.80
CA ASN A 240 13.08 -0.42 -0.37
C ASN A 240 12.09 -1.49 0.13
N LEU A 241 10.99 -1.74 -0.60
CA LEU A 241 9.96 -2.68 -0.16
C LEU A 241 10.08 -4.07 -0.79
N THR A 242 11.04 -4.32 -1.70
CA THR A 242 11.15 -5.60 -2.45
C THR A 242 11.04 -6.85 -1.58
N SER A 243 11.71 -6.88 -0.41
CA SER A 243 11.65 -8.03 0.51
C SER A 243 10.25 -8.27 1.06
N TYR A 244 9.44 -7.22 1.20
CA TYR A 244 8.12 -7.24 1.82
C TYR A 244 6.95 -7.32 0.82
N ILE A 245 7.19 -7.09 -0.47
CA ILE A 245 6.13 -7.16 -1.50
C ILE A 245 5.80 -8.62 -1.82
N TYR A 246 4.50 -8.95 -1.77
CA TYR A 246 3.93 -10.14 -2.37
C TYR A 246 3.37 -9.76 -3.76
N SER A 247 4.05 -10.23 -4.82
CA SER A 247 3.79 -9.79 -6.19
C SER A 247 3.02 -10.82 -7.03
N PRO A 248 2.57 -10.45 -8.26
CA PRO A 248 1.97 -11.40 -9.19
C PRO A 248 2.85 -12.61 -9.49
N ILE A 249 4.17 -12.43 -9.54
CA ILE A 249 5.13 -13.52 -9.76
C ILE A 249 5.11 -14.48 -8.56
N ASN A 250 5.02 -13.97 -7.33
CA ASN A 250 4.92 -14.84 -6.16
C ASN A 250 3.64 -15.67 -6.19
N LEU A 251 2.51 -15.07 -6.56
CA LEU A 251 1.24 -15.79 -6.70
C LEU A 251 1.32 -16.86 -7.80
N SER A 252 1.82 -16.50 -8.98
CA SER A 252 1.96 -17.45 -10.09
C SER A 252 2.86 -18.63 -9.73
N ASN A 253 4.00 -18.38 -9.08
CA ASN A 253 4.91 -19.45 -8.66
C ASN A 253 4.28 -20.34 -7.59
N ASN A 254 3.55 -19.75 -6.64
CA ASN A 254 2.85 -20.51 -5.62
C ASN A 254 1.78 -21.43 -6.23
N ARG A 255 0.98 -20.89 -7.17
CA ARG A 255 -0.07 -21.60 -7.89
C ARG A 255 0.45 -22.73 -8.78
N ALA A 256 1.59 -22.52 -9.43
CA ALA A 256 2.18 -23.48 -10.35
C ALA A 256 2.76 -24.72 -9.65
N ASN A 257 3.02 -24.66 -8.34
CA ASN A 257 3.52 -25.82 -7.60
C ASN A 257 3.27 -25.67 -6.08
N LEU A 258 2.10 -26.12 -5.63
CA LEU A 258 1.67 -26.13 -4.23
C LEU A 258 2.64 -26.93 -3.35
N ASN A 259 3.19 -28.04 -3.85
CA ASN A 259 4.15 -28.89 -3.13
C ASN A 259 5.42 -28.13 -2.73
N SER A 260 5.81 -27.13 -3.52
CA SER A 260 6.95 -26.24 -3.23
C SER A 260 6.56 -24.92 -2.57
N SER A 261 5.26 -24.68 -2.37
CA SER A 261 4.70 -23.44 -1.85
C SER A 261 4.00 -23.67 -0.50
N TRP A 262 2.72 -23.32 -0.35
CA TRP A 262 2.01 -23.40 0.91
C TRP A 262 1.70 -24.83 1.38
N TYR A 263 2.12 -25.89 0.70
CA TYR A 263 2.11 -27.25 1.27
C TYR A 263 3.41 -27.63 1.98
N THR A 264 4.43 -26.77 1.90
CA THR A 264 5.67 -26.93 2.67
C THR A 264 5.53 -26.52 4.14
N VAL A 265 4.49 -25.74 4.48
CA VAL A 265 4.25 -25.24 5.84
C VAL A 265 3.30 -26.16 6.62
N PRO A 266 3.26 -26.11 7.96
CA PRO A 266 2.24 -26.76 8.77
C PRO A 266 0.81 -26.39 8.37
N GLU A 267 -0.14 -27.31 8.51
CA GLU A 267 -1.55 -27.13 8.11
C GLU A 267 -2.19 -25.85 8.66
N ARG A 268 -1.90 -25.49 9.91
CA ARG A 268 -2.38 -24.25 10.55
C ARG A 268 -1.96 -22.95 9.85
N TYR A 269 -0.97 -23.02 8.96
CA TYR A 269 -0.48 -21.89 8.17
C TYR A 269 -0.85 -21.96 6.69
N ARG A 270 -1.59 -22.99 6.29
CA ARG A 270 -2.03 -23.17 4.90
C ARG A 270 -3.35 -22.45 4.67
N PRO A 271 -3.61 -22.01 3.43
CA PRO A 271 -4.96 -21.68 3.03
C PRO A 271 -5.85 -22.91 3.15
N VAL A 272 -7.02 -22.74 3.78
CA VAL A 272 -8.05 -23.79 3.86
C VAL A 272 -8.45 -24.20 2.44
N THR A 273 -8.41 -25.50 2.16
CA THR A 273 -8.58 -26.06 0.81
C THR A 273 -9.96 -25.83 0.22
N ASP A 274 -10.98 -25.61 1.05
CA ASP A 274 -12.36 -25.40 0.60
C ASP A 274 -12.55 -24.09 -0.19
N TYR A 275 -11.58 -23.19 -0.15
CA TYR A 275 -11.61 -21.92 -0.87
C TYR A 275 -11.01 -21.96 -2.28
N TYR A 276 -10.44 -23.09 -2.71
CA TYR A 276 -9.80 -23.20 -4.02
C TYR A 276 -9.77 -24.62 -4.56
N SER A 277 -9.60 -24.73 -5.88
CA SER A 277 -9.48 -26.00 -6.58
C SER A 277 -8.03 -26.47 -6.65
N ILE A 278 -7.83 -27.78 -6.65
CA ILE A 278 -6.51 -28.40 -6.76
C ILE A 278 -6.52 -29.37 -7.92
N GLU A 279 -5.54 -29.25 -8.79
CA GLU A 279 -5.26 -30.21 -9.85
C GLU A 279 -3.92 -30.88 -9.59
N ILE A 280 -3.79 -32.13 -10.03
CA ILE A 280 -2.52 -32.87 -9.96
C ILE A 280 -2.13 -33.21 -11.38
N ASP A 281 -0.97 -32.69 -11.81
CA ASP A 281 -0.46 -32.93 -13.16
C ASP A 281 0.09 -34.37 -13.32
N GLY A 282 0.45 -34.73 -14.56
CA GLY A 282 1.02 -36.05 -14.87
C GLY A 282 2.36 -36.37 -14.17
N ASN A 283 3.01 -35.37 -13.57
CA ASN A 283 4.26 -35.50 -12.81
C ASN A 283 4.03 -35.54 -11.28
N GLY A 284 2.77 -35.49 -10.82
CA GLY A 284 2.42 -35.44 -9.40
C GLY A 284 2.61 -34.07 -8.75
N VAL A 285 2.73 -33.00 -9.55
CA VAL A 285 2.78 -31.61 -9.06
C VAL A 285 1.35 -31.14 -8.82
N TRP A 286 1.13 -30.57 -7.63
CA TRP A 286 -0.15 -30.03 -7.24
C TRP A 286 -0.21 -28.57 -7.67
N THR A 287 -1.24 -28.19 -8.41
CA THR A 287 -1.44 -26.85 -8.96
C THR A 287 -2.82 -26.32 -8.61
N THR A 288 -2.99 -25.01 -8.71
CA THR A 288 -4.30 -24.36 -8.55
C THR A 288 -4.38 -23.13 -9.43
N ASP A 289 -5.52 -22.94 -10.09
CA ASP A 289 -5.74 -21.76 -10.93
C ASP A 289 -6.33 -20.59 -10.12
N ASP A 290 -7.11 -20.89 -9.07
CA ASP A 290 -7.90 -19.95 -8.30
C ASP A 290 -7.43 -19.76 -6.85
N GLY A 291 -6.50 -20.59 -6.39
CA GLY A 291 -6.00 -20.54 -5.01
C GLY A 291 -5.20 -19.30 -4.67
N TRP A 292 -5.37 -18.81 -3.44
CA TRP A 292 -4.55 -17.75 -2.88
C TRP A 292 -3.92 -18.22 -1.58
N PRO A 293 -2.74 -17.70 -1.21
CA PRO A 293 -2.18 -17.98 0.09
C PRO A 293 -3.05 -17.37 1.20
N SER A 294 -2.94 -17.90 2.41
CA SER A 294 -3.51 -17.26 3.60
C SER A 294 -2.57 -16.20 4.18
N GLU A 295 -3.10 -15.35 5.05
CA GLU A 295 -2.32 -14.31 5.75
C GLU A 295 -1.12 -14.94 6.48
N SER A 296 -1.34 -16.06 7.19
CA SER A 296 -0.27 -16.76 7.89
C SER A 296 0.86 -17.27 6.98
N PHE A 297 0.53 -17.71 5.76
CA PHE A 297 1.55 -18.16 4.81
C PHE A 297 2.38 -16.97 4.31
N ILE A 298 1.72 -15.88 3.94
CA ILE A 298 2.38 -14.66 3.46
C ILE A 298 3.29 -14.11 4.56
N GLU A 299 2.79 -13.99 5.78
CA GLU A 299 3.49 -13.31 6.87
C GLU A 299 4.60 -14.14 7.49
N PHE A 300 4.32 -15.41 7.82
CA PHE A 300 5.22 -16.22 8.64
C PHE A 300 6.15 -17.09 7.80
N SER A 301 5.75 -17.47 6.58
CA SER A 301 6.58 -18.30 5.70
C SER A 301 7.25 -17.48 4.62
N SER A 302 6.52 -16.58 3.96
CA SER A 302 7.05 -15.78 2.85
C SER A 302 7.68 -14.46 3.31
N LEU A 303 7.48 -14.08 4.58
CA LEU A 303 7.93 -12.82 5.18
C LEU A 303 7.50 -11.57 4.38
N LYS A 304 6.38 -11.67 3.67
CA LYS A 304 5.78 -10.56 2.92
C LYS A 304 4.76 -9.84 3.79
N ARG A 305 4.46 -8.59 3.46
CA ARG A 305 3.63 -7.67 4.24
C ARG A 305 2.71 -6.80 3.39
N VAL A 306 3.02 -6.59 2.11
CA VAL A 306 2.26 -5.65 1.27
C VAL A 306 1.95 -6.22 -0.11
N LEU A 307 0.77 -5.86 -0.63
CA LEU A 307 0.37 -6.08 -2.00
C LEU A 307 0.03 -4.74 -2.65
N PHE A 308 0.45 -4.57 -3.90
CA PHE A 308 0.20 -3.38 -4.69
C PHE A 308 -0.66 -3.69 -5.91
N GLN A 309 -1.61 -2.82 -6.24
CA GLN A 309 -2.44 -2.94 -7.44
C GLN A 309 -2.60 -1.59 -8.11
N PHE A 310 -2.70 -1.58 -9.43
CA PHE A 310 -3.30 -0.44 -10.13
C PHE A 310 -4.80 -0.35 -9.83
N GLY A 311 -5.29 0.87 -9.64
CA GLY A 311 -6.70 1.21 -9.57
C GLY A 311 -7.23 1.63 -10.94
N THR A 312 -7.92 2.76 -10.98
CA THR A 312 -8.28 3.42 -12.24
C THR A 312 -7.06 4.10 -12.85
N ILE A 313 -6.97 4.14 -14.18
CA ILE A 313 -5.95 4.91 -14.90
C ILE A 313 -6.68 5.89 -15.80
N ASP A 314 -6.46 7.17 -15.57
CA ASP A 314 -7.09 8.25 -16.34
C ASP A 314 -6.67 8.20 -17.81
N PRO A 315 -7.57 8.61 -18.75
CA PRO A 315 -7.27 8.62 -20.18
C PRO A 315 -5.96 9.32 -20.55
N GLN A 316 -5.62 10.39 -19.83
CA GLN A 316 -4.40 11.18 -20.01
C GLN A 316 -3.12 10.38 -19.75
N MET A 317 -3.19 9.34 -18.91
CA MET A 317 -2.06 8.52 -18.48
C MET A 317 -1.98 7.18 -19.21
N GLN A 318 -2.89 6.90 -20.14
CA GLN A 318 -2.89 5.64 -20.91
C GLN A 318 -1.69 5.48 -21.85
N GLY A 319 -0.96 6.57 -22.14
CA GLY A 319 0.24 6.53 -22.97
C GLY A 319 1.48 5.94 -22.28
N VAL A 320 1.44 5.74 -20.96
CA VAL A 320 2.55 5.18 -20.18
C VAL A 320 2.66 3.67 -20.43
N ASP A 321 3.88 3.18 -20.61
CA ASP A 321 4.14 1.74 -20.63
C ASP A 321 4.27 1.19 -19.21
N TYR A 322 3.18 0.62 -18.69
CA TYR A 322 3.13 -0.02 -17.36
C TYR A 322 3.63 -1.47 -17.37
N THR A 323 4.10 -2.01 -18.50
CA THR A 323 4.59 -3.39 -18.60
C THR A 323 5.68 -3.72 -17.56
N PRO A 324 6.65 -2.82 -17.27
CA PRO A 324 7.67 -3.10 -16.26
C PRO A 324 7.10 -3.30 -14.84
N ASP A 325 6.02 -2.58 -14.51
CA ASP A 325 5.36 -2.64 -13.21
C ASP A 325 4.55 -3.93 -13.00
N ALA A 326 4.19 -4.66 -14.07
CA ALA A 326 3.37 -5.88 -13.98
C ALA A 326 4.04 -7.02 -13.18
N SER A 327 5.35 -6.92 -12.94
CA SER A 327 6.09 -7.87 -12.09
C SER A 327 5.92 -7.61 -10.59
N ILE A 328 5.47 -6.40 -10.22
CA ILE A 328 5.41 -5.87 -8.86
C ILE A 328 3.96 -5.57 -8.48
N LEU A 329 3.22 -4.86 -9.34
CA LEU A 329 1.84 -4.46 -9.14
C LEU A 329 0.90 -5.43 -9.85
N PHE A 330 -0.18 -5.79 -9.16
CA PHE A 330 -1.30 -6.50 -9.75
C PHE A 330 -2.08 -5.57 -10.70
N PRO A 331 -2.66 -6.13 -11.78
CA PRO A 331 -3.45 -5.34 -12.72
C PRO A 331 -4.75 -4.85 -12.09
N PRO A 332 -5.41 -3.84 -12.69
CA PRO A 332 -6.67 -3.30 -12.19
C PRO A 332 -7.72 -4.38 -11.92
N GLY A 333 -8.27 -4.36 -10.71
CA GLY A 333 -9.33 -5.25 -10.29
C GLY A 333 -8.89 -6.65 -9.86
N TYR A 334 -7.61 -7.00 -9.93
CA TYR A 334 -7.17 -8.38 -9.60
C TYR A 334 -7.33 -8.73 -8.12
N ILE A 335 -6.93 -7.81 -7.25
CA ILE A 335 -7.09 -7.80 -5.78
C ILE A 335 -8.30 -6.95 -5.33
N THR A 336 -9.07 -6.32 -6.23
CA THR A 336 -10.19 -5.47 -5.80
C THR A 336 -11.54 -5.69 -6.47
N GLN A 337 -11.64 -6.47 -7.56
CA GLN A 337 -12.94 -6.82 -8.14
C GLN A 337 -13.81 -7.62 -7.18
N PRO A 338 -14.97 -7.08 -6.76
CA PRO A 338 -15.98 -7.89 -6.10
C PRO A 338 -16.27 -9.12 -6.97
N GLN A 339 -16.58 -10.26 -6.33
CA GLN A 339 -17.25 -11.36 -7.02
C GLN A 339 -18.33 -10.82 -7.96
N PRO A 340 -18.48 -11.38 -9.18
CA PRO A 340 -19.52 -10.93 -10.09
C PRO A 340 -20.88 -10.95 -9.37
N SER A 341 -21.47 -9.76 -9.38
CA SER A 341 -22.71 -9.31 -8.75
C SER A 341 -23.76 -10.40 -8.50
N VAL A 342 -24.13 -10.54 -7.22
CA VAL A 342 -25.48 -10.94 -6.83
C VAL A 342 -26.47 -9.96 -7.47
N SER A 343 -27.36 -10.43 -8.33
CA SER A 343 -28.48 -9.63 -8.81
C SER A 343 -29.65 -9.80 -7.85
N LEU A 344 -30.29 -8.69 -7.47
CA LEU A 344 -31.55 -8.70 -6.73
C LEU A 344 -32.67 -8.37 -7.72
N ASN A 345 -33.80 -9.07 -7.61
CA ASN A 345 -35.01 -8.70 -8.35
C ASN A 345 -35.67 -7.46 -7.71
N SER A 346 -36.71 -6.94 -8.36
CA SER A 346 -37.50 -5.78 -7.92
C SER A 346 -38.24 -5.95 -6.58
N THR A 347 -38.00 -7.05 -5.85
CA THR A 347 -38.54 -7.33 -4.51
C THR A 347 -37.43 -7.54 -3.48
N ASP A 348 -36.21 -7.07 -3.75
CA ASP A 348 -35.01 -7.24 -2.93
C ASP A 348 -34.66 -8.71 -2.63
N ARG A 349 -35.05 -9.63 -3.52
CA ARG A 349 -34.71 -11.05 -3.44
C ARG A 349 -33.65 -11.40 -4.46
N LEU A 350 -32.68 -12.22 -4.06
CA LEU A 350 -31.63 -12.79 -4.90
C LEU A 350 -32.22 -13.43 -6.17
N SER A 351 -31.93 -12.85 -7.34
CA SER A 351 -32.31 -13.37 -8.66
C SER A 351 -31.21 -14.16 -9.36
N SER A 352 -29.93 -13.84 -9.11
CA SER A 352 -28.79 -14.62 -9.60
C SER A 352 -27.55 -14.32 -8.77
N GLY A 353 -26.56 -15.23 -8.81
CA GLY A 353 -25.37 -15.17 -7.96
C GLY A 353 -25.58 -15.94 -6.65
N CYS A 354 -24.48 -16.36 -6.02
CA CYS A 354 -24.49 -17.10 -4.76
C CYS A 354 -23.30 -16.59 -3.94
N TYR A 355 -23.44 -16.39 -2.63
CA TYR A 355 -22.29 -16.04 -1.77
C TYR A 355 -21.21 -17.13 -1.75
N LEU A 356 -21.57 -18.35 -2.15
CA LEU A 356 -20.72 -19.52 -2.29
C LEU A 356 -21.11 -20.26 -3.57
N HIS A 357 -20.19 -20.44 -4.52
CA HIS A 357 -20.46 -21.26 -5.71
C HIS A 357 -20.46 -22.76 -5.37
N SER A 358 -21.40 -23.51 -5.96
CA SER A 358 -21.25 -24.96 -6.18
C SER A 358 -20.82 -25.21 -7.64
N PRO A 359 -19.98 -26.22 -7.89
CA PRO A 359 -19.35 -26.48 -9.21
C PRO A 359 -20.39 -26.88 -10.29
N PRO A 360 -20.10 -26.68 -11.61
CA PRO A 360 -18.76 -26.53 -12.22
C PRO A 360 -18.48 -25.15 -12.85
N ALA A 361 -17.21 -24.74 -12.79
CA ALA A 361 -16.70 -23.42 -13.18
C ALA A 361 -16.17 -23.38 -14.63
N THR A 362 -16.43 -22.26 -15.32
CA THR A 362 -15.65 -21.82 -16.48
C THR A 362 -14.60 -20.80 -16.04
N PRO A 363 -13.33 -20.87 -16.52
CA PRO A 363 -12.16 -20.38 -15.78
C PRO A 363 -11.81 -18.90 -16.02
N SER A 364 -12.76 -17.95 -15.92
CA SER A 364 -12.40 -16.55 -16.27
C SER A 364 -12.93 -15.41 -15.40
N ASN A 365 -13.71 -15.60 -14.34
CA ASN A 365 -14.22 -14.44 -13.58
C ASN A 365 -13.99 -14.58 -12.07
N THR A 366 -12.96 -13.85 -11.63
CA THR A 366 -12.64 -13.29 -10.30
C THR A 366 -13.35 -13.86 -9.07
N ASN A 367 -12.54 -14.59 -8.28
CA ASN A 367 -12.90 -15.24 -7.03
C ASN A 367 -12.44 -14.40 -5.82
N SER A 368 -13.21 -13.37 -5.45
CA SER A 368 -12.80 -12.46 -4.37
C SER A 368 -13.96 -11.82 -3.58
N SER A 369 -13.90 -11.85 -2.26
CA SER A 369 -15.05 -11.49 -1.40
C SER A 369 -15.02 -10.04 -0.88
N TRP A 370 -14.90 -9.06 -1.78
CA TRP A 370 -14.88 -7.65 -1.39
C TRP A 370 -16.26 -7.00 -1.55
N ALA A 371 -16.61 -6.13 -0.60
CA ALA A 371 -17.74 -5.22 -0.69
C ALA A 371 -17.21 -3.79 -0.53
N THR A 372 -17.37 -2.97 -1.55
CA THR A 372 -17.08 -1.53 -1.50
C THR A 372 -18.39 -0.77 -1.54
N TYR A 373 -18.55 0.20 -0.64
CA TYR A 373 -19.69 1.12 -0.67
C TYR A 373 -19.17 2.53 -0.99
N PRO A 374 -19.43 3.08 -2.18
CA PRO A 374 -19.07 4.45 -2.47
C PRO A 374 -19.94 5.37 -1.61
N LEU A 375 -19.31 6.25 -0.82
CA LEU A 375 -20.03 7.34 -0.17
C LEU A 375 -20.49 8.32 -1.25
N THR A 376 -21.76 8.22 -1.65
CA THR A 376 -22.36 9.09 -2.68
C THR A 376 -22.59 10.52 -2.18
N THR A 377 -22.38 10.78 -0.90
CA THR A 377 -22.54 12.10 -0.26
C THR A 377 -21.51 12.26 0.85
N LEU A 378 -20.80 13.39 0.89
CA LEU A 378 -19.95 13.76 2.03
C LEU A 378 -20.78 13.74 3.32
N PRO A 379 -20.27 13.22 4.44
CA PRO A 379 -20.91 13.40 5.73
C PRO A 379 -20.97 14.90 6.02
N THR A 380 -22.18 15.46 6.00
CA THR A 380 -22.42 16.81 6.49
C THR A 380 -22.08 16.83 7.97
N ASN A 381 -21.20 17.75 8.37
CA ASN A 381 -20.86 18.02 9.76
C ASN A 381 -22.14 18.41 10.53
N THR A 382 -22.88 17.43 11.02
CA THR A 382 -23.85 17.63 12.09
C THR A 382 -23.06 17.66 13.37
N THR A 383 -22.81 18.89 13.82
CA THR A 383 -22.33 19.23 15.16
C THR A 383 -22.94 18.31 16.21
N LEU A 384 -22.07 17.59 16.93
CA LEU A 384 -22.37 17.07 18.26
C LEU A 384 -22.19 18.16 19.31
#